data_AF-A0A060VMK8-F1
#
_entry.id   AF-A0A060VMK8-F1
#
_cell.length_a   1.000
_cell.length_b   1.000
_cell.length_c   1.000
_cell.angle_alpha   90.00
_cell.angle_beta   90.00
_cell.angle_gamma   90.00
#
_symmetry.space_group_name_H-M   'P 1'
#
loop_
_entity.id
_entity.type
_entity.pdbx_description
1 polymer ?
#
loop_
_entity_poly.entity_id
_entity_poly.type
_entity_poly.pdbx_seq_one_letter_code
_entity_poly.pdbx_strand_id
1 'polypeptide(L)'
;MSSPLQVTFYHHVGVVSGSLQVLTQKYPLGWSHSAWNRSKTQAHTWLRTVIPFTSAHQFQVIILGELSGDSDPSEIMAIDDISFSDGCVTVPAPDSSVPLSPVLLCPPSSFTCASGECIDEGKVCDFTPHCPGGEDEASCRSFCDFESDSCGWHEYGFAQGDGFDWVRGSAMTVPLDHQGQIPPLDHSTNSSQGHFMFVLKNSSSISQKAFLRGPQYRQSASGCTMTFWHYNSGISVGAAEMYLRIAGMDNTTVLWQTLYNQGNHWNRVTVQLGRITQPFQFLLAKLSLGVFDGVSALDDISFQNCLLPPAVEAVQCPSHTHFHCLRSRACVEHLQLCDLVDDCGDGSDEEDCSAELICDFEQGLCSWTQEQSHKGGDIFDWTHIQGPTPTLQTGPWKDHTLGNVNGHYLYIESSAPQEFKDTAVLVSPVFQPTLHHGNGMPSIATGPRHPCVFRFHYHMFGSHVFRLAVYMRTTKPGHGHMLWVRYGDQGNLWHRKTLYLNSAKPFQVTRVAKFWQTFPKFPGFLEIPDWKFPGIRRE
;
A
#
# COMPACT_ATOMS: atom_id res chain seq x y z
N MET A 1 40.83 4.12 -41.42
CA MET A 1 41.36 3.44 -40.21
C MET A 1 40.16 2.84 -39.51
N SER A 2 40.01 1.51 -39.53
CA SER A 2 38.89 0.83 -38.88
C SER A 2 39.06 0.95 -37.36
N SER A 3 38.08 1.51 -36.67
CA SER A 3 38.05 1.54 -35.21
C SER A 3 38.17 0.10 -34.67
N PRO A 4 39.09 -0.17 -33.75
CA PRO A 4 39.26 -1.51 -33.19
C PRO A 4 38.00 -1.91 -32.40
N LEU A 5 37.50 -3.13 -32.65
CA LEU A 5 36.43 -3.77 -31.91
C LEU A 5 36.88 -4.00 -30.45
N GLN A 6 36.12 -3.48 -29.49
CA GLN A 6 36.45 -3.53 -28.07
C GLN A 6 35.20 -3.77 -27.20
N VAL A 7 35.39 -4.48 -26.09
CA VAL A 7 34.43 -4.54 -24.97
C VAL A 7 35.04 -3.81 -23.78
N THR A 8 34.25 -2.94 -23.18
CA THR A 8 34.57 -2.24 -21.94
C THR A 8 33.62 -2.71 -20.85
N PHE A 9 34.14 -2.97 -19.66
CA PHE A 9 33.34 -3.27 -18.48
C PHE A 9 34.11 -2.88 -17.21
N TYR A 10 33.38 -2.66 -16.13
CA TYR A 10 33.95 -2.51 -14.80
C TYR A 10 33.82 -3.83 -14.05
N HIS A 11 34.83 -4.16 -13.23
CA HIS A 11 34.80 -5.36 -12.41
C HIS A 11 35.42 -5.11 -11.04
N HIS A 12 34.91 -5.83 -10.06
CA HIS A 12 35.42 -5.88 -8.70
C HIS A 12 35.68 -7.34 -8.32
N VAL A 13 36.89 -7.65 -7.83
CA VAL A 13 37.29 -9.01 -7.43
C VAL A 13 37.95 -8.94 -6.06
N GLY A 14 37.34 -9.64 -5.08
CA GLY A 14 37.84 -9.77 -3.70
C GLY A 14 39.12 -10.61 -3.55
N VAL A 15 39.59 -10.75 -2.31
CA VAL A 15 40.96 -11.23 -2.00
C VAL A 15 41.05 -12.76 -2.08
N VAL A 16 41.99 -13.22 -2.93
CA VAL A 16 42.72 -14.51 -2.98
C VAL A 16 42.25 -15.61 -3.94
N SER A 17 40.95 -15.89 -4.18
CA SER A 17 40.57 -17.21 -4.75
C SER A 17 39.48 -17.23 -5.85
N GLY A 18 39.58 -16.38 -6.87
CA GLY A 18 38.69 -16.44 -8.05
C GLY A 18 39.37 -16.07 -9.37
N SER A 19 38.78 -16.47 -10.49
CA SER A 19 39.19 -16.04 -11.83
C SER A 19 38.01 -15.45 -12.61
N LEU A 20 38.20 -14.27 -13.19
CA LEU A 20 37.26 -13.67 -14.13
C LEU A 20 37.85 -13.77 -15.53
N GLN A 21 37.08 -14.37 -16.44
CA GLN A 21 37.51 -14.61 -17.81
C GLN A 21 36.51 -14.01 -18.80
N VAL A 22 37.03 -13.49 -19.92
CA VAL A 22 36.23 -13.12 -21.08
C VAL A 22 36.65 -14.02 -22.21
N LEU A 23 35.70 -14.77 -22.75
CA LEU A 23 35.88 -15.71 -23.84
C LEU A 23 35.20 -15.18 -25.11
N THR A 24 35.74 -15.55 -26.26
CA THR A 24 35.11 -15.36 -27.57
C THR A 24 34.79 -16.72 -28.15
N GLN A 25 33.52 -16.97 -28.49
CA GLN A 25 33.08 -18.25 -29.04
C GLN A 25 32.52 -18.04 -30.44
N LYS A 26 32.96 -18.85 -31.41
CA LYS A 26 32.41 -18.82 -32.78
C LYS A 26 30.99 -19.42 -32.80
N TYR A 27 30.02 -18.67 -33.32
CA TYR A 27 28.61 -19.09 -33.43
C TYR A 27 28.34 -19.79 -34.79
N PRO A 28 27.45 -20.80 -34.90
CA PRO A 28 26.58 -21.39 -33.86
C PRO A 28 27.22 -22.53 -33.05
N LEU A 29 28.31 -23.10 -33.52
CA LEU A 29 29.06 -24.16 -32.84
C LEU A 29 30.55 -23.91 -33.04
N GLY A 30 31.27 -23.68 -31.94
CA GLY A 30 32.67 -23.34 -31.98
C GLY A 30 33.36 -23.45 -30.62
N TRP A 31 34.68 -23.55 -30.67
CA TRP A 31 35.55 -23.53 -29.50
C TRP A 31 35.61 -22.12 -28.91
N SER A 32 35.52 -22.02 -27.59
CA SER A 32 35.72 -20.76 -26.88
C SER A 32 37.21 -20.48 -26.72
N HIS A 33 37.62 -19.28 -27.08
CA HIS A 33 38.99 -18.79 -26.89
C HIS A 33 38.98 -17.74 -25.78
N SER A 34 39.84 -17.90 -24.76
CA SER A 34 40.01 -16.90 -23.71
C SER A 34 40.66 -15.65 -24.30
N ALA A 35 39.88 -14.57 -24.39
CA ALA A 35 40.32 -13.25 -24.84
C ALA A 35 40.96 -12.47 -23.68
N TRP A 36 40.56 -12.76 -22.45
CA TRP A 36 41.12 -12.17 -21.24
C TRP A 36 40.88 -13.08 -20.05
N ASN A 37 41.85 -13.15 -19.15
CA ASN A 37 41.74 -13.85 -17.88
C ASN A 37 42.43 -13.02 -16.81
N ARG A 38 41.75 -12.80 -15.69
CA ARG A 38 42.33 -12.22 -14.50
C ARG A 38 42.12 -13.15 -13.32
N SER A 39 43.24 -13.71 -12.87
CA SER A 39 43.34 -14.46 -11.62
C SER A 39 44.22 -13.67 -10.66
N LYS A 40 43.72 -13.46 -9.43
CA LYS A 40 44.43 -12.85 -8.29
C LYS A 40 44.83 -11.37 -8.44
N THR A 41 44.13 -10.50 -7.72
CA THR A 41 44.60 -9.13 -7.42
C THR A 41 44.10 -8.67 -6.06
N GLN A 42 44.99 -8.06 -5.25
CA GLN A 42 44.61 -7.21 -4.12
C GLN A 42 44.18 -5.85 -4.68
N ALA A 43 42.89 -5.66 -4.93
CA ALA A 43 42.34 -4.34 -5.20
C ALA A 43 40.92 -4.26 -4.61
N HIS A 44 40.74 -3.43 -3.57
CA HIS A 44 39.44 -3.14 -2.95
C HIS A 44 38.64 -2.08 -3.73
N THR A 45 38.82 -1.99 -5.05
CA THR A 45 38.28 -0.90 -5.89
C THR A 45 37.80 -1.46 -7.22
N TRP A 46 36.78 -0.82 -7.80
CA TRP A 46 36.33 -1.09 -9.16
C TRP A 46 37.42 -0.82 -10.19
N LEU A 47 37.63 -1.76 -11.09
CA LEU A 47 38.62 -1.68 -12.15
C LEU A 47 37.94 -1.67 -13.51
N ARG A 48 38.24 -0.66 -14.32
CA ARG A 48 37.80 -0.60 -15.72
C ARG A 48 38.72 -1.46 -16.59
N THR A 49 38.14 -2.39 -17.33
CA THR A 49 38.85 -3.24 -18.30
C THR A 49 38.37 -2.94 -19.71
N VAL A 50 39.32 -2.85 -20.65
CA VAL A 50 39.05 -2.73 -22.08
C VAL A 50 39.75 -3.86 -22.79
N ILE A 51 38.99 -4.69 -23.49
CA ILE A 51 39.53 -5.85 -24.23
C ILE A 51 39.30 -5.60 -25.72
N PRO A 52 40.37 -5.42 -26.51
CA PRO A 52 40.26 -5.45 -27.96
C PRO A 52 40.13 -6.89 -28.46
N PHE A 53 39.25 -7.11 -29.44
CA PHE A 53 39.14 -8.39 -30.12
C PHE A 53 39.07 -8.18 -31.63
N THR A 54 39.49 -9.18 -32.39
CA THR A 54 39.30 -9.21 -33.85
C THR A 54 38.85 -10.61 -34.23
N SER A 55 37.79 -10.71 -35.02
CA SER A 55 37.29 -11.99 -35.51
C SER A 55 36.83 -11.82 -36.96
N ALA A 56 37.23 -12.75 -37.81
CA ALA A 56 36.75 -12.86 -39.19
C ALA A 56 35.45 -13.67 -39.32
N HIS A 57 34.89 -14.13 -38.19
CA HIS A 57 33.72 -15.00 -38.12
C HIS A 57 32.71 -14.48 -37.11
N GLN A 58 31.43 -14.82 -37.26
CA GLN A 58 30.41 -14.55 -36.25
C GLN A 58 30.80 -15.17 -34.90
N PHE A 59 30.69 -14.39 -33.84
CA PHE A 59 31.15 -14.78 -32.52
C PHE A 59 30.26 -14.18 -31.44
N GLN A 60 30.29 -14.81 -30.27
CA GLN A 60 29.67 -14.34 -29.04
C GLN A 60 30.76 -14.07 -28.02
N VAL A 61 30.55 -13.08 -27.17
CA VAL A 61 31.42 -12.77 -26.03
C VAL A 61 30.78 -13.35 -24.78
N ILE A 62 31.52 -14.17 -24.04
CA ILE A 62 31.06 -14.84 -22.84
C ILE A 62 31.93 -14.36 -21.69
N ILE A 63 31.32 -13.89 -20.61
CA ILE A 63 32.03 -13.49 -19.41
C ILE A 63 31.79 -14.57 -18.36
N LEU A 64 32.85 -15.21 -17.89
CA LEU A 64 32.82 -16.34 -16.97
C LEU A 64 33.53 -15.98 -15.67
N GLY A 65 32.81 -16.05 -14.55
CA GLY A 65 33.38 -15.93 -13.21
C GLY A 65 33.45 -17.29 -12.54
N GLU A 66 34.62 -17.67 -12.04
CA GLU A 66 34.83 -18.90 -11.27
C GLU A 66 35.36 -18.55 -9.87
N LEU A 67 34.70 -19.08 -8.84
CA LEU A 67 35.11 -19.01 -7.43
C LEU A 67 35.56 -20.40 -6.97
N SER A 68 36.67 -20.51 -6.22
CA SER A 68 37.12 -21.81 -5.71
C SER A 68 36.27 -22.27 -4.52
N GLY A 69 35.84 -23.52 -4.49
CA GLY A 69 34.89 -24.06 -3.51
C GLY A 69 35.31 -24.11 -2.03
N ASP A 70 36.46 -23.54 -1.66
CA ASP A 70 36.96 -23.38 -0.27
C ASP A 70 36.96 -21.90 0.17
N SER A 71 36.26 -21.04 -0.58
CA SER A 71 36.21 -19.59 -0.41
C SER A 71 35.49 -19.15 0.87
N ASP A 72 36.06 -18.17 1.57
CA ASP A 72 35.44 -17.46 2.69
C ASP A 72 34.14 -16.76 2.22
N PRO A 73 33.04 -16.72 3.01
CA PRO A 73 31.78 -16.03 2.65
C PRO A 73 31.93 -14.53 2.38
N SER A 74 33.10 -13.95 2.62
CA SER A 74 33.45 -12.56 2.27
C SER A 74 34.01 -12.36 0.85
N GLU A 75 34.12 -13.43 0.04
CA GLU A 75 34.62 -13.35 -1.34
C GLU A 75 33.52 -12.88 -2.32
N ILE A 76 33.74 -11.71 -2.94
CA ILE A 76 32.79 -11.10 -3.90
C ILE A 76 33.42 -10.89 -5.29
N MET A 77 32.64 -11.20 -6.33
CA MET A 77 32.92 -10.86 -7.72
C MET A 77 31.72 -10.11 -8.31
N ALA A 78 31.96 -8.93 -8.85
CA ALA A 78 30.92 -8.10 -9.46
C ALA A 78 31.41 -7.51 -10.78
N ILE A 79 30.47 -7.28 -11.70
CA ILE A 79 30.70 -6.66 -13.00
C ILE A 79 29.62 -5.60 -13.21
N ASP A 80 29.99 -4.48 -13.81
CA ASP A 80 29.07 -3.39 -14.10
C ASP A 80 29.45 -2.68 -15.42
N ASP A 81 28.52 -1.89 -15.97
CA ASP A 81 28.75 -0.98 -17.11
C ASP A 81 29.41 -1.64 -18.34
N ILE A 82 28.80 -2.70 -18.88
CA ILE A 82 29.29 -3.40 -20.08
C ILE A 82 28.88 -2.63 -21.34
N SER A 83 29.86 -2.29 -22.18
CA SER A 83 29.64 -1.63 -23.46
C SER A 83 30.55 -2.18 -24.56
N PHE A 84 30.05 -2.16 -25.79
CA PHE A 84 30.81 -2.53 -26.98
C PHE A 84 31.12 -1.27 -27.80
N SER A 85 32.28 -1.24 -28.44
CA SER A 85 32.63 -0.17 -29.39
C SER A 85 31.67 -0.13 -30.57
N ASP A 86 31.46 1.05 -31.17
CA ASP A 86 30.59 1.27 -32.35
C ASP A 86 30.87 0.36 -33.55
N GLY A 87 32.03 -0.30 -33.61
CA GLY A 87 32.35 -1.29 -34.65
C GLY A 87 31.63 -2.64 -34.49
N CYS A 88 30.98 -2.92 -33.35
CA CYS A 88 30.27 -4.18 -33.09
C CYS A 88 28.88 -4.15 -33.72
N VAL A 89 28.60 -5.06 -34.66
CA VAL A 89 27.30 -5.19 -35.33
C VAL A 89 26.69 -6.55 -34.98
N THR A 90 25.45 -6.56 -34.49
CA THR A 90 24.72 -7.80 -34.18
C THR A 90 24.22 -8.46 -35.47
N VAL A 91 24.22 -9.78 -35.51
CA VAL A 91 23.61 -10.54 -36.62
C VAL A 91 22.09 -10.56 -36.38
N PRO A 92 21.27 -10.07 -37.32
CA PRO A 92 19.81 -10.18 -37.21
C PRO A 92 19.39 -11.65 -37.17
N ALA A 93 18.43 -12.00 -36.31
CA ALA A 93 17.74 -13.29 -36.38
C ALA A 93 17.10 -13.46 -37.79
N PRO A 94 17.00 -14.68 -38.33
CA PRO A 94 16.47 -14.89 -39.68
C PRO A 94 15.01 -14.45 -39.79
N ASP A 95 14.81 -13.47 -40.67
CA ASP A 95 13.62 -13.00 -41.38
C ASP A 95 12.26 -13.01 -40.66
N SER A 96 11.84 -11.81 -40.31
CA SER A 96 10.53 -11.32 -40.76
C SER A 96 10.73 -9.94 -41.37
N SER A 97 10.91 -9.94 -42.68
CA SER A 97 11.01 -8.76 -43.52
C SER A 97 9.72 -7.95 -43.44
N VAL A 98 9.76 -6.83 -42.72
CA VAL A 98 8.82 -5.72 -42.88
C VAL A 98 9.67 -4.50 -43.19
N PRO A 99 9.35 -3.69 -44.23
CA PRO A 99 10.14 -2.52 -44.57
C PRO A 99 10.25 -1.57 -43.37
N LEU A 100 11.47 -1.09 -43.13
CA LEU A 100 11.81 -0.06 -42.14
C LEU A 100 11.01 1.22 -42.43
N SER A 101 9.82 1.33 -41.81
CA SER A 101 9.28 2.62 -41.43
C SER A 101 10.22 3.23 -40.38
N PRO A 102 10.38 4.57 -40.33
CA PRO A 102 11.22 5.22 -39.35
C PRO A 102 10.75 4.78 -37.96
N VAL A 103 11.64 4.22 -37.15
CA VAL A 103 11.35 3.93 -35.75
C VAL A 103 11.04 5.28 -35.11
N LEU A 104 9.76 5.55 -34.92
CA LEU A 104 9.27 6.63 -34.09
C LEU A 104 9.72 6.29 -32.68
N LEU A 105 10.94 6.73 -32.33
CA LEU A 105 11.35 6.79 -30.94
C LEU A 105 10.33 7.66 -30.24
N CYS A 106 9.61 7.05 -29.30
CA CYS A 106 8.66 7.74 -28.46
C CYS A 106 9.35 8.94 -27.78
N PRO A 107 8.65 10.07 -27.57
CA PRO A 107 9.19 11.21 -26.83
C PRO A 107 9.84 10.81 -25.49
N PRO A 108 10.80 11.60 -24.95
CA PRO A 108 11.56 11.25 -23.74
C PRO A 108 10.76 11.13 -22.42
N SER A 109 9.42 11.16 -22.48
CA SER A 109 8.49 11.02 -21.36
C SER A 109 7.34 10.05 -21.68
N SER A 110 7.60 9.07 -22.53
CA SER A 110 6.59 8.10 -22.97
C SER A 110 7.11 6.67 -22.96
N PHE A 111 6.21 5.75 -22.63
CA PHE A 111 6.46 4.32 -22.59
C PHE A 111 6.08 3.69 -23.92
N THR A 112 6.92 2.79 -24.43
CA THR A 112 6.69 2.10 -25.71
C THR A 112 6.06 0.73 -25.46
N CYS A 113 4.82 0.56 -25.92
CA CYS A 113 4.15 -0.73 -25.96
C CYS A 113 4.88 -1.70 -26.91
N ALA A 114 4.71 -3.01 -26.71
CA ALA A 114 5.25 -4.04 -27.59
C ALA A 114 4.68 -3.95 -29.02
N SER A 115 3.49 -3.36 -29.18
CA SER A 115 2.88 -3.02 -30.46
C SER A 115 3.58 -1.87 -31.20
N GLY A 116 4.44 -1.10 -30.53
CA GLY A 116 5.06 0.13 -31.03
C GLY A 116 4.26 1.41 -30.73
N GLU A 117 3.13 1.31 -30.02
CA GLU A 117 2.37 2.48 -29.56
C GLU A 117 3.08 3.17 -28.38
N CYS A 118 2.97 4.50 -28.30
CA CYS A 118 3.55 5.28 -27.21
C CYS A 118 2.45 5.75 -26.26
N ILE A 119 2.59 5.48 -24.97
CA ILE A 119 1.70 5.99 -23.92
C ILE A 119 2.46 6.94 -22.99
N ASP A 120 1.73 7.80 -22.28
CA ASP A 120 2.32 8.70 -21.29
C ASP A 120 2.92 7.92 -20.10
N GLU A 121 4.05 8.37 -19.55
CA GLU A 121 4.70 7.69 -18.42
C GLU A 121 3.81 7.64 -17.16
N GLY A 122 2.89 8.60 -17.00
CA GLY A 122 1.91 8.63 -15.92
C GLY A 122 0.82 7.55 -16.03
N LYS A 123 0.71 6.90 -17.19
CA LYS A 123 -0.22 5.79 -17.46
C LYS A 123 0.38 4.40 -17.24
N VAL A 124 1.68 4.33 -16.94
CA VAL A 124 2.37 3.08 -16.63
C VAL A 124 2.21 2.80 -15.14
N CYS A 125 1.65 1.65 -14.77
CA CYS A 125 1.35 1.30 -13.38
C CYS A 125 0.24 2.15 -12.73
N ASP A 126 -0.82 2.46 -13.48
CA ASP A 126 -2.01 3.15 -12.98
C ASP A 126 -3.23 2.23 -12.79
N PHE A 127 -2.96 0.91 -12.76
CA PHE A 127 -3.93 -0.19 -12.74
C PHE A 127 -4.69 -0.39 -14.05
N THR A 128 -4.69 0.57 -14.99
CA THR A 128 -5.49 0.52 -16.21
C THR A 128 -4.62 0.10 -17.39
N PRO A 129 -4.92 -1.02 -18.09
CA PRO A 129 -4.14 -1.41 -19.25
C PRO A 129 -4.37 -0.43 -20.40
N HIS A 130 -3.34 0.34 -20.74
CA HIS A 130 -3.33 1.26 -21.88
C HIS A 130 -2.66 0.65 -23.10
N CYS A 131 -1.73 -0.28 -22.92
CA CYS A 131 -1.18 -1.04 -24.02
C CYS A 131 -2.07 -2.24 -24.38
N PRO A 132 -2.12 -2.67 -25.67
CA PRO A 132 -2.95 -3.80 -26.10
C PRO A 132 -2.65 -5.13 -25.38
N GLY A 133 -1.42 -5.33 -24.89
CA GLY A 133 -1.01 -6.51 -24.12
C GLY A 133 -1.00 -6.29 -22.61
N GLY A 134 -1.35 -5.10 -22.11
CA GLY A 134 -1.26 -4.73 -20.69
C GLY A 134 0.17 -4.71 -20.15
N GLU A 135 1.17 -4.59 -21.02
CA GLU A 135 2.59 -4.58 -20.66
C GLU A 135 2.98 -3.38 -19.78
N ASP A 136 2.20 -2.30 -19.83
CA ASP A 136 2.31 -1.13 -18.99
C ASP A 136 1.96 -1.41 -17.51
N GLU A 137 1.24 -2.49 -17.24
CA GLU A 137 0.88 -2.94 -15.88
C GLU A 137 1.65 -4.21 -15.45
N ALA A 138 2.49 -4.77 -16.32
CA ALA A 138 3.14 -6.06 -16.07
C ALA A 138 4.18 -6.02 -14.93
N SER A 139 4.86 -4.89 -14.73
CA SER A 139 5.84 -4.71 -13.64
C SER A 139 5.21 -4.44 -12.28
N CYS A 140 3.91 -4.16 -12.24
CA CYS A 140 3.16 -3.64 -11.10
C CYS A 140 1.77 -4.27 -11.08
N ARG A 141 1.75 -5.60 -11.16
CA ARG A 141 0.51 -6.37 -11.24
C ARG A 141 -0.37 -6.12 -10.03
N SER A 142 -1.68 -6.05 -10.28
CA SER A 142 -2.72 -5.94 -9.26
C SER A 142 -2.84 -7.20 -8.38
N PHE A 143 -2.21 -8.31 -8.76
CA PHE A 143 -2.19 -9.55 -8.00
C PHE A 143 -0.80 -10.20 -8.05
N CYS A 144 -0.32 -10.64 -6.89
CA CYS A 144 0.92 -11.37 -6.73
C CYS A 144 0.77 -12.50 -5.72
N ASP A 145 0.75 -13.73 -6.22
CA ASP A 145 0.78 -15.01 -5.50
C ASP A 145 2.20 -15.56 -5.32
N PHE A 146 3.21 -14.82 -5.79
CA PHE A 146 4.61 -15.25 -5.83
C PHE A 146 4.90 -16.56 -6.58
N GLU A 147 3.99 -17.15 -7.36
CA GLU A 147 4.20 -18.50 -7.92
C GLU A 147 5.11 -18.54 -9.15
N SER A 148 5.10 -17.48 -9.95
CA SER A 148 5.90 -17.38 -11.17
C SER A 148 7.20 -16.58 -10.96
N ASP A 149 7.12 -15.50 -10.20
CA ASP A 149 8.22 -14.58 -9.89
C ASP A 149 7.89 -13.79 -8.61
N SER A 150 8.60 -12.68 -8.36
CA SER A 150 8.32 -11.80 -7.21
C SER A 150 7.38 -10.63 -7.51
N CYS A 151 6.80 -10.53 -8.72
CA CYS A 151 5.90 -9.44 -9.16
C CYS A 151 6.39 -8.01 -8.84
N GLY A 152 7.70 -7.77 -8.95
CA GLY A 152 8.33 -6.47 -8.63
C GLY A 152 8.68 -6.25 -7.16
N TRP A 153 8.29 -7.17 -6.27
CA TRP A 153 8.73 -7.16 -4.87
C TRP A 153 10.18 -7.60 -4.75
N HIS A 154 10.98 -6.80 -4.06
CA HIS A 154 12.39 -7.06 -3.87
C HIS A 154 12.87 -6.47 -2.55
N GLU A 155 13.91 -7.05 -1.99
CA GLU A 155 14.55 -6.53 -0.80
C GLU A 155 15.15 -5.14 -1.05
N TYR A 156 14.93 -4.24 -0.10
CA TYR A 156 15.41 -2.88 -0.15
C TYR A 156 16.34 -2.58 1.02
N GLY A 157 17.61 -2.34 0.70
CA GLY A 157 18.62 -1.91 1.66
C GLY A 157 19.80 -2.87 1.70
N PHE A 158 20.74 -2.75 0.76
CA PHE A 158 22.00 -3.51 0.72
C PHE A 158 23.04 -3.03 1.75
N ALA A 159 22.63 -2.51 2.89
CA ALA A 159 23.58 -2.10 3.93
C ALA A 159 24.04 -3.36 4.67
N GLN A 160 25.06 -4.04 4.14
CA GLN A 160 25.94 -5.02 4.80
C GLN A 160 25.51 -5.39 6.24
N GLY A 161 24.70 -6.45 6.38
CA GLY A 161 24.40 -7.05 7.69
C GLY A 161 23.21 -6.48 8.45
N ASP A 162 22.11 -6.14 7.77
CA ASP A 162 20.82 -5.81 8.42
C ASP A 162 20.14 -7.02 9.11
N GLY A 163 20.64 -8.22 8.81
CA GLY A 163 20.47 -9.45 9.60
C GLY A 163 19.28 -10.32 9.19
N PHE A 164 18.41 -9.79 8.33
CA PHE A 164 17.25 -10.46 7.77
C PHE A 164 17.25 -10.31 6.26
N ASP A 165 17.03 -11.40 5.53
CA ASP A 165 16.92 -11.37 4.07
C ASP A 165 15.51 -11.80 3.68
N TRP A 166 14.78 -10.96 2.95
CA TRP A 166 13.51 -11.34 2.34
C TRP A 166 13.74 -12.18 1.09
N VAL A 167 13.29 -13.43 1.12
CA VAL A 167 13.49 -14.38 0.04
C VAL A 167 12.19 -15.05 -0.37
N ARG A 168 12.09 -15.35 -1.66
CA ARG A 168 11.02 -16.17 -2.23
C ARG A 168 11.38 -17.65 -2.09
N GLY A 169 10.49 -18.45 -1.55
CA GLY A 169 10.69 -19.90 -1.50
C GLY A 169 9.43 -20.66 -1.10
N SER A 170 9.55 -21.98 -0.99
CA SER A 170 8.48 -22.88 -0.59
C SER A 170 8.84 -23.64 0.68
N ALA A 171 7.85 -24.26 1.32
CA ALA A 171 8.06 -25.09 2.51
C ALA A 171 9.10 -26.22 2.30
N MET A 172 9.33 -26.64 1.04
CA MET A 172 10.32 -27.66 0.69
C MET A 172 11.74 -27.15 0.47
N THR A 173 11.93 -25.88 0.10
CA THR A 173 13.24 -25.33 -0.31
C THR A 173 13.94 -24.56 0.80
N VAL A 174 13.34 -24.46 1.97
CA VAL A 174 13.85 -23.64 3.08
C VAL A 174 14.94 -24.39 3.87
N PRO A 175 15.97 -23.69 4.39
CA PRO A 175 17.00 -24.29 5.24
C PRO A 175 16.43 -25.09 6.42
N LEU A 176 17.10 -26.20 6.75
CA LEU A 176 16.71 -27.17 7.77
C LEU A 176 16.39 -26.54 9.13
N ASP A 177 17.09 -25.46 9.51
CA ASP A 177 16.92 -24.78 10.80
C ASP A 177 15.55 -24.13 10.99
N HIS A 178 14.83 -23.86 9.89
CA HIS A 178 13.50 -23.23 9.92
C HIS A 178 12.38 -24.26 9.66
N GLN A 179 12.74 -25.53 9.51
CA GLN A 179 11.84 -26.60 9.13
C GLN A 179 10.92 -26.97 10.30
N GLY A 180 9.60 -26.83 10.09
CA GLY A 180 8.57 -27.01 11.12
C GLY A 180 8.06 -25.73 11.78
N GLN A 181 8.68 -24.57 11.52
CA GLN A 181 8.18 -23.24 11.93
C GLN A 181 7.55 -22.44 10.78
N ILE A 182 7.92 -22.76 9.54
CA ILE A 182 7.41 -22.09 8.33
C ILE A 182 5.96 -22.50 8.03
N PRO A 183 5.16 -21.71 7.29
CA PRO A 183 3.88 -22.15 6.78
C PRO A 183 3.99 -23.54 6.11
N PRO A 184 3.23 -24.54 6.58
CA PRO A 184 3.36 -25.91 6.05
C PRO A 184 2.88 -26.01 4.60
N LEU A 185 1.95 -25.14 4.22
CA LEU A 185 1.38 -25.04 2.88
C LEU A 185 1.34 -23.57 2.50
N ASP A 186 1.72 -23.33 1.25
CA ASP A 186 1.47 -22.08 0.54
C ASP A 186 -0.03 -21.76 0.49
N HIS A 187 -0.41 -20.48 0.59
CA HIS A 187 -1.83 -20.13 0.66
C HIS A 187 -2.50 -20.23 -0.72
N SER A 188 -1.81 -19.76 -1.76
CA SER A 188 -2.29 -19.70 -3.15
C SER A 188 -2.64 -21.10 -3.70
N THR A 189 -1.73 -22.05 -3.52
CA THR A 189 -1.79 -23.40 -4.10
C THR A 189 -2.22 -24.47 -3.11
N ASN A 190 -2.25 -24.15 -1.81
CA ASN A 190 -2.47 -25.11 -0.72
C ASN A 190 -1.52 -26.32 -0.81
N SER A 191 -0.28 -26.07 -1.21
CA SER A 191 0.76 -27.07 -1.49
C SER A 191 2.06 -26.71 -0.76
N SER A 192 2.89 -27.72 -0.47
CA SER A 192 4.24 -27.49 0.08
C SER A 192 5.24 -26.99 -0.97
N GLN A 193 4.88 -27.04 -2.26
CA GLN A 193 5.70 -26.57 -3.38
C GLN A 193 5.35 -25.14 -3.83
N GLY A 194 4.21 -24.59 -3.38
CA GLY A 194 3.87 -23.20 -3.66
C GLY A 194 4.83 -22.25 -2.98
N HIS A 195 4.92 -21.04 -3.52
CA HIS A 195 5.93 -20.07 -3.18
C HIS A 195 5.32 -18.87 -2.49
N PHE A 196 5.97 -18.44 -1.43
CA PHE A 196 5.65 -17.21 -0.72
C PHE A 196 6.94 -16.44 -0.40
N MET A 197 6.79 -15.19 -0.01
CA MET A 197 7.90 -14.37 0.43
C MET A 197 8.08 -14.53 1.94
N PHE A 198 9.28 -14.84 2.42
CA PHE A 198 9.54 -15.00 3.86
C PHE A 198 10.90 -14.44 4.26
N VAL A 199 11.06 -14.20 5.56
CA VAL A 199 12.30 -13.67 6.11
C VAL A 199 13.23 -14.81 6.53
N LEU A 200 14.45 -14.80 6.03
CA LEU A 200 15.56 -15.61 6.53
C LEU A 200 16.43 -14.82 7.50
N LYS A 201 16.85 -15.45 8.59
CA LYS A 201 17.84 -14.89 9.49
C LYS A 201 19.24 -15.23 8.98
N ASN A 202 20.02 -14.21 8.61
CA ASN A 202 21.38 -14.36 8.09
C ASN A 202 22.46 -13.71 8.99
N SER A 203 22.09 -13.15 10.15
CA SER A 203 23.09 -12.72 11.13
C SER A 203 22.76 -13.10 12.56
N SER A 204 23.79 -13.05 13.40
CA SER A 204 23.70 -13.24 14.84
C SER A 204 23.40 -11.95 15.61
N SER A 205 23.10 -10.83 14.91
CA SER A 205 22.75 -9.57 15.55
C SER A 205 21.46 -9.70 16.39
N ILE A 206 21.43 -9.03 17.54
CA ILE A 206 20.29 -9.03 18.47
C ILE A 206 19.18 -8.07 17.99
N SER A 207 19.53 -7.07 17.19
CA SER A 207 18.56 -6.20 16.53
C SER A 207 18.71 -6.33 15.02
N GLN A 208 17.63 -6.68 14.35
CA GLN A 208 17.60 -6.98 12.93
C GLN A 208 16.40 -6.27 12.29
N LYS A 209 16.64 -5.63 11.15
CA LYS A 209 15.61 -4.89 10.43
C LYS A 209 15.82 -4.99 8.93
N ALA A 210 14.88 -5.63 8.24
CA ALA A 210 14.89 -5.72 6.77
C ALA A 210 13.61 -5.15 6.17
N PHE A 211 13.70 -4.70 4.93
CA PHE A 211 12.58 -4.14 4.20
C PHE A 211 12.36 -4.87 2.88
N LEU A 212 11.12 -5.29 2.65
CA LEU A 212 10.65 -5.73 1.36
C LEU A 212 9.91 -4.56 0.69
N ARG A 213 10.38 -4.16 -0.50
CA ARG A 213 9.79 -3.07 -1.29
C ARG A 213 8.94 -3.63 -2.41
N GLY A 214 7.73 -3.12 -2.55
CA GLY A 214 6.84 -3.42 -3.67
C GLY A 214 7.06 -2.52 -4.90
N PRO A 215 6.39 -2.82 -6.02
CA PRO A 215 6.43 -1.99 -7.21
C PRO A 215 5.83 -0.60 -6.96
N GLN A 216 6.15 0.34 -7.86
CA GLN A 216 5.59 1.70 -7.82
C GLN A 216 4.29 1.75 -8.61
N TYR A 217 3.25 2.31 -8.00
CA TYR A 217 1.99 2.64 -8.65
C TYR A 217 1.92 4.15 -8.87
N ARG A 218 1.20 4.60 -9.89
CA ARG A 218 1.07 6.03 -10.23
C ARG A 218 -0.05 6.70 -9.49
N GLN A 219 -1.18 6.02 -9.38
CA GLN A 219 -2.38 6.51 -8.71
C GLN A 219 -3.34 5.37 -8.41
N SER A 220 -4.34 5.64 -7.57
CA SER A 220 -5.43 4.72 -7.26
C SER A 220 -6.76 5.45 -7.20
N ALA A 221 -7.85 4.74 -7.52
CA ALA A 221 -9.21 5.23 -7.35
C ALA A 221 -9.66 5.30 -5.88
N SER A 222 -10.72 6.07 -5.62
CA SER A 222 -11.31 6.28 -4.30
C SER A 222 -11.68 5.00 -3.56
N GLY A 223 -12.08 3.95 -4.27
CA GLY A 223 -12.46 2.66 -3.71
C GLY A 223 -11.31 1.69 -3.43
N CYS A 224 -10.05 2.09 -3.68
CA CYS A 224 -8.93 1.16 -3.72
C CYS A 224 -8.68 0.47 -2.38
N THR A 225 -8.67 -0.86 -2.40
CA THR A 225 -8.31 -1.70 -1.26
C THR A 225 -7.19 -2.64 -1.61
N MET A 226 -6.26 -2.82 -0.67
CA MET A 226 -5.21 -3.82 -0.73
C MET A 226 -5.54 -4.94 0.23
N THR A 227 -5.38 -6.18 -0.20
CA THR A 227 -5.46 -7.36 0.66
C THR A 227 -4.19 -8.16 0.53
N PHE A 228 -3.77 -8.79 1.62
CA PHE A 228 -2.65 -9.71 1.59
C PHE A 228 -2.80 -10.74 2.69
N TRP A 229 -2.13 -11.88 2.54
CA TRP A 229 -2.02 -12.88 3.58
C TRP A 229 -0.65 -12.77 4.24
N HIS A 230 -0.64 -12.90 5.55
CA HIS A 230 0.59 -12.91 6.30
C HIS A 230 0.61 -14.07 7.29
N TYR A 231 1.81 -14.52 7.58
CA TYR A 231 2.08 -15.49 8.62
C TYR A 231 3.13 -14.89 9.55
N ASN A 232 2.90 -14.91 10.85
CA ASN A 232 3.86 -14.42 11.83
C ASN A 232 3.82 -15.34 13.05
N SER A 233 4.64 -16.39 13.06
CA SER A 233 4.65 -17.38 14.14
C SER A 233 6.02 -17.64 14.73
N GLY A 234 6.07 -17.85 16.04
CA GLY A 234 7.30 -18.16 16.77
C GLY A 234 7.30 -17.60 18.17
N ILE A 235 8.23 -18.08 19.00
CA ILE A 235 8.37 -17.66 20.40
C ILE A 235 8.88 -16.22 20.48
N SER A 236 9.76 -15.83 19.56
CA SER A 236 10.39 -14.52 19.49
C SER A 236 10.43 -14.03 18.05
N VAL A 237 9.27 -14.06 17.39
CA VAL A 237 9.13 -13.68 15.98
C VAL A 237 9.22 -12.15 15.81
N GLY A 238 8.89 -11.35 16.82
CA GLY A 238 8.96 -9.88 16.74
C GLY A 238 7.88 -9.26 15.85
N ALA A 239 8.07 -7.98 15.51
CA ALA A 239 7.08 -7.17 14.82
C ALA A 239 7.25 -7.20 13.29
N ALA A 240 6.18 -6.91 12.56
CA ALA A 240 6.20 -6.60 11.14
C ALA A 240 5.25 -5.44 10.86
N GLU A 241 5.66 -4.51 10.02
CA GLU A 241 4.96 -3.25 9.75
C GLU A 241 4.93 -2.97 8.25
N MET A 242 3.74 -2.70 7.71
CA MET A 242 3.56 -2.28 6.32
C MET A 242 3.40 -0.76 6.26
N TYR A 243 4.21 -0.10 5.45
CA TYR A 243 4.16 1.32 5.21
C TYR A 243 3.78 1.67 3.78
N LEU A 244 3.09 2.79 3.63
CA LEU A 244 2.85 3.50 2.38
C LEU A 244 3.82 4.67 2.27
N ARG A 245 4.55 4.73 1.15
CA ARG A 245 5.40 5.85 0.77
C ARG A 245 4.79 6.54 -0.44
N ILE A 246 4.48 7.83 -0.29
CA ILE A 246 3.92 8.67 -1.35
C ILE A 246 5.01 9.63 -1.84
N ALA A 247 5.17 9.75 -3.16
CA ALA A 247 6.15 10.65 -3.76
C ALA A 247 5.85 12.11 -3.39
N GLY A 248 6.89 12.86 -3.02
CA GLY A 248 6.76 14.24 -2.54
C GLY A 248 6.47 14.37 -1.05
N MET A 249 6.32 13.25 -0.32
CA MET A 249 6.20 13.24 1.14
C MET A 249 7.45 12.64 1.80
N ASP A 250 7.90 13.26 2.87
CA ASP A 250 9.03 12.77 3.67
C ASP A 250 8.63 11.65 4.65
N ASN A 251 7.42 11.73 5.20
CA ASN A 251 6.92 10.76 6.18
C ASN A 251 6.23 9.56 5.51
N THR A 252 6.54 8.36 6.00
CA THR A 252 5.84 7.12 5.64
C THR A 252 4.59 6.93 6.48
N THR A 253 3.51 6.47 5.87
CA THR A 253 2.23 6.20 6.56
C THR A 253 2.14 4.72 6.93
N VAL A 254 1.84 4.40 8.19
CA VAL A 254 1.59 3.01 8.62
C VAL A 254 0.26 2.55 8.05
N LEU A 255 0.23 1.38 7.42
CA LEU A 255 -0.99 0.76 6.89
C LEU A 255 -1.45 -0.42 7.72
N TRP A 256 -0.51 -1.16 8.29
CA TRP A 256 -0.76 -2.35 9.08
C TRP A 256 0.46 -2.66 9.94
N GLN A 257 0.24 -3.25 11.11
CA GLN A 257 1.29 -3.80 11.94
C GLN A 257 0.84 -5.06 12.67
N THR A 258 1.80 -5.93 12.97
CA THR A 258 1.70 -6.98 13.96
C THR A 258 2.92 -6.93 14.88
N LEU A 259 2.73 -7.09 16.19
CA LEU A 259 3.81 -6.89 17.17
C LEU A 259 4.37 -8.21 17.72
N TYR A 260 3.64 -9.30 17.56
CA TYR A 260 3.93 -10.58 18.21
C TYR A 260 3.33 -11.75 17.40
N ASN A 261 3.55 -12.96 17.91
CA ASN A 261 3.05 -14.21 17.36
C ASN A 261 1.53 -14.19 17.12
N GLN A 262 1.11 -14.38 15.86
CA GLN A 262 -0.30 -14.49 15.46
C GLN A 262 -0.77 -15.96 15.36
N GLY A 263 0.10 -16.92 15.66
CA GLY A 263 -0.15 -18.35 15.60
C GLY A 263 0.19 -18.99 14.27
N ASN A 264 0.05 -20.31 14.19
CA ASN A 264 0.51 -21.12 13.07
C ASN A 264 -0.51 -21.18 11.91
N HIS A 265 -1.00 -20.04 11.46
CA HIS A 265 -1.96 -19.97 10.35
C HIS A 265 -1.79 -18.67 9.55
N TRP A 266 -2.19 -18.73 8.28
CA TRP A 266 -2.27 -17.56 7.42
C TRP A 266 -3.40 -16.65 7.89
N ASN A 267 -3.10 -15.36 7.97
CA ASN A 267 -4.02 -14.33 8.41
C ASN A 267 -4.22 -13.31 7.28
N ARG A 268 -5.47 -13.15 6.86
CA ARG A 268 -5.84 -12.18 5.83
C ARG A 268 -5.95 -10.78 6.41
N VAL A 269 -5.29 -9.82 5.77
CA VAL A 269 -5.38 -8.39 6.08
C VAL A 269 -6.09 -7.68 4.94
N THR A 270 -6.86 -6.65 5.28
CA THR A 270 -7.46 -5.72 4.31
C THR A 270 -7.13 -4.31 4.73
N VAL A 271 -6.64 -3.50 3.80
CA VAL A 271 -6.25 -2.11 4.00
C VAL A 271 -7.01 -1.26 2.99
N GLN A 272 -7.71 -0.24 3.46
CA GLN A 272 -8.27 0.81 2.60
C GLN A 272 -7.17 1.80 2.24
N LEU A 273 -6.84 1.87 0.96
CA LEU A 273 -5.87 2.83 0.43
C LEU A 273 -6.57 4.14 0.06
N GLY A 274 -7.75 4.04 -0.55
CA GLY A 274 -8.49 5.20 -1.03
C GLY A 274 -7.85 5.84 -2.25
N ARG A 275 -8.26 7.08 -2.53
CA ARG A 275 -7.70 7.88 -3.62
C ARG A 275 -6.28 8.32 -3.28
N ILE A 276 -5.31 7.91 -4.08
CA ILE A 276 -3.93 8.42 -4.03
C ILE A 276 -3.59 9.00 -5.40
N THR A 277 -3.36 10.32 -5.45
CA THR A 277 -3.14 11.08 -6.70
C THR A 277 -1.67 11.16 -7.12
N GLN A 278 -0.74 10.80 -6.23
CA GLN A 278 0.71 10.83 -6.47
C GLN A 278 1.29 9.42 -6.55
N PRO A 279 2.43 9.22 -7.24
CA PRO A 279 3.10 7.93 -7.26
C PRO A 279 3.38 7.40 -5.86
N PHE A 280 3.13 6.12 -5.61
CA PHE A 280 3.27 5.50 -4.30
C PHE A 280 3.85 4.09 -4.36
N GLN A 281 4.43 3.65 -3.24
CA GLN A 281 5.05 2.35 -3.05
C GLN A 281 4.74 1.80 -1.66
N PHE A 282 4.86 0.47 -1.53
CA PHE A 282 4.72 -0.24 -0.26
C PHE A 282 6.08 -0.71 0.25
N LEU A 283 6.26 -0.64 1.56
CA LEU A 283 7.44 -1.15 2.27
C LEU A 283 6.98 -2.02 3.43
N LEU A 284 7.31 -3.31 3.41
CA LEU A 284 7.11 -4.20 4.54
C LEU A 284 8.41 -4.31 5.34
N ALA A 285 8.42 -3.77 6.54
CA ALA A 285 9.53 -3.90 7.47
C ALA A 285 9.34 -5.11 8.38
N LYS A 286 10.40 -5.90 8.55
CA LYS A 286 10.52 -6.88 9.62
C LYS A 286 11.42 -6.34 10.71
N LEU A 287 11.00 -6.45 11.97
CA LEU A 287 11.72 -5.91 13.13
C LEU A 287 11.84 -7.00 14.21
N SER A 288 13.07 -7.28 14.63
CA SER A 288 13.35 -8.09 15.83
C SER A 288 14.26 -7.33 16.79
N LEU A 289 13.91 -7.35 18.08
CA LEU A 289 14.64 -6.69 19.18
C LEU A 289 15.22 -7.73 20.17
N GLY A 290 15.54 -8.92 19.69
CA GLY A 290 16.07 -10.02 20.49
C GLY A 290 16.52 -11.20 19.64
N VAL A 291 16.71 -12.35 20.30
CA VAL A 291 16.94 -13.62 19.59
C VAL A 291 15.71 -13.92 18.75
N PHE A 292 15.83 -13.78 17.43
CA PHE A 292 14.75 -14.17 16.52
C PHE A 292 14.61 -15.70 16.52
N ASP A 293 13.40 -16.15 16.87
CA ASP A 293 12.95 -17.55 16.84
C ASP A 293 11.49 -17.57 16.37
N GLY A 294 11.34 -17.76 15.06
CA GLY A 294 10.06 -17.73 14.37
C GLY A 294 10.20 -17.55 12.87
N VAL A 295 9.06 -17.36 12.21
CA VAL A 295 8.94 -17.11 10.78
C VAL A 295 7.91 -16.01 10.55
N SER A 296 8.29 -15.06 9.68
CA SER A 296 7.36 -14.13 9.06
C SER A 296 7.31 -14.38 7.56
N ALA A 297 6.11 -14.51 7.02
CA ALA A 297 5.87 -14.67 5.59
C ALA A 297 4.71 -13.79 5.11
N LEU A 298 4.74 -13.48 3.82
CA LEU A 298 3.79 -12.67 3.08
C LEU A 298 3.42 -13.42 1.80
N ASP A 299 2.13 -13.42 1.49
CA ASP A 299 1.60 -14.09 0.30
C ASP A 299 0.33 -13.39 -0.22
N ASP A 300 -0.06 -13.70 -1.45
CA ASP A 300 -1.36 -13.35 -2.04
C ASP A 300 -1.74 -11.86 -1.92
N ILE A 301 -0.87 -11.00 -2.44
CA ILE A 301 -1.09 -9.55 -2.45
C ILE A 301 -2.04 -9.20 -3.59
N SER A 302 -3.18 -8.59 -3.28
CA SER A 302 -4.18 -8.19 -4.26
C SER A 302 -4.66 -6.77 -4.07
N PHE A 303 -4.90 -6.07 -5.18
CA PHE A 303 -5.46 -4.73 -5.24
C PHE A 303 -6.83 -4.79 -5.91
N GLN A 304 -7.84 -4.20 -5.27
CA GLN A 304 -9.24 -4.24 -5.71
C GLN A 304 -9.81 -2.83 -5.77
N ASN A 305 -10.63 -2.54 -6.80
CA ASN A 305 -11.26 -1.24 -7.02
C ASN A 305 -10.26 -0.07 -7.08
N CYS A 306 -9.05 -0.29 -7.59
CA CYS A 306 -8.01 0.74 -7.73
C CYS A 306 -8.02 1.42 -9.11
N LEU A 307 -8.74 0.84 -10.07
CA LEU A 307 -9.01 1.40 -11.40
C LEU A 307 -9.87 2.65 -11.31
N LEU A 308 -9.45 3.73 -11.97
CA LEU A 308 -10.30 4.90 -12.14
C LEU A 308 -11.51 4.58 -13.02
N PRO A 309 -12.67 5.24 -12.80
CA PRO A 309 -13.83 5.04 -13.64
C PRO A 309 -13.51 5.42 -15.11
N PRO A 310 -13.94 4.59 -16.08
CA PRO A 310 -13.62 4.84 -17.48
C PRO A 310 -14.34 6.08 -18.01
N ALA A 311 -13.71 6.75 -18.95
CA ALA A 311 -14.31 7.85 -19.69
C ALA A 311 -15.50 7.36 -20.51
N VAL A 312 -16.63 8.07 -20.43
CA VAL A 312 -17.84 7.82 -21.23
C VAL A 312 -18.27 9.10 -21.94
N GLU A 313 -18.96 8.98 -23.07
CA GLU A 313 -19.55 10.16 -23.69
C GLU A 313 -20.75 10.64 -22.86
N ALA A 314 -21.08 11.93 -22.99
CA ALA A 314 -22.11 12.56 -22.17
C ALA A 314 -23.50 11.93 -22.35
N VAL A 315 -23.78 11.33 -23.52
CA VAL A 315 -25.07 10.70 -23.83
C VAL A 315 -25.27 9.40 -23.03
N GLN A 316 -24.20 8.68 -22.69
CA GLN A 316 -24.28 7.45 -21.91
C GLN A 316 -24.30 7.70 -20.40
N CYS A 317 -23.95 8.91 -19.94
CA CYS A 317 -24.00 9.26 -18.51
C CYS A 317 -25.41 9.80 -18.13
N PRO A 318 -26.17 9.10 -17.26
CA PRO A 318 -27.53 9.51 -16.94
C PRO A 318 -27.58 10.76 -16.07
N SER A 319 -27.83 11.93 -16.68
CA SER A 319 -27.75 13.26 -16.04
C SER A 319 -28.72 13.51 -14.87
N HIS A 320 -29.64 12.58 -14.58
CA HIS A 320 -30.58 12.69 -13.46
C HIS A 320 -30.07 12.02 -12.18
N THR A 321 -29.17 11.04 -12.31
CA THR A 321 -28.60 10.28 -11.19
C THR A 321 -27.09 10.44 -11.10
N HIS A 322 -26.43 10.83 -12.19
CA HIS A 322 -24.98 10.91 -12.29
C HIS A 322 -24.52 12.27 -12.78
N PHE A 323 -23.33 12.62 -12.31
CA PHE A 323 -22.51 13.73 -12.76
C PHE A 323 -21.49 13.24 -13.78
N HIS A 324 -21.34 14.00 -14.86
CA HIS A 324 -20.31 13.75 -15.87
C HIS A 324 -19.09 14.60 -15.53
N CYS A 325 -18.00 13.95 -15.13
CA CYS A 325 -16.77 14.59 -14.69
C CYS A 325 -16.17 15.48 -15.78
N LEU A 326 -15.66 16.65 -15.39
CA LEU A 326 -15.33 17.72 -16.33
C LEU A 326 -14.14 17.38 -17.24
N ARG A 327 -13.09 16.75 -16.69
CA ARG A 327 -11.84 16.46 -17.42
C ARG A 327 -11.68 14.97 -17.69
N SER A 328 -11.90 14.10 -16.71
CA SER A 328 -11.80 12.64 -16.86
C SER A 328 -12.91 12.05 -17.73
N ARG A 329 -14.04 12.77 -17.89
CA ARG A 329 -15.25 12.30 -18.59
C ARG A 329 -15.84 11.02 -17.99
N ALA A 330 -15.46 10.67 -16.77
CA ALA A 330 -16.09 9.60 -16.01
C ALA A 330 -17.52 9.98 -15.61
N CYS A 331 -18.31 8.97 -15.23
CA CYS A 331 -19.67 9.15 -14.76
C CYS A 331 -19.75 8.67 -13.31
N VAL A 332 -19.98 9.58 -12.37
CA VAL A 332 -20.07 9.32 -10.93
C VAL A 332 -21.47 9.65 -10.42
N GLU A 333 -21.93 9.02 -9.35
CA GLU A 333 -23.27 9.29 -8.85
C GLU A 333 -23.39 10.73 -8.31
N HIS A 334 -24.55 11.38 -8.43
CA HIS A 334 -24.79 12.68 -7.80
C HIS A 334 -24.62 12.67 -6.29
N LEU A 335 -24.76 11.49 -5.66
CA LEU A 335 -24.40 11.36 -4.28
C LEU A 335 -22.91 11.64 -4.10
N GLN A 336 -22.01 11.18 -4.95
CA GLN A 336 -20.56 11.34 -4.78
C GLN A 336 -20.06 12.79 -4.90
N LEU A 337 -20.90 13.74 -5.27
CA LEU A 337 -20.53 15.15 -5.30
C LEU A 337 -20.36 15.73 -3.90
N CYS A 338 -19.29 16.51 -3.72
CA CYS A 338 -18.99 17.24 -2.49
C CYS A 338 -18.99 16.34 -1.25
N ASP A 339 -18.42 15.14 -1.35
CA ASP A 339 -18.31 14.19 -0.24
C ASP A 339 -16.88 13.99 0.28
N LEU A 340 -15.97 14.88 -0.15
CA LEU A 340 -14.55 14.97 0.20
C LEU A 340 -13.71 13.82 -0.37
N VAL A 341 -14.17 13.19 -1.44
CA VAL A 341 -13.49 12.07 -2.09
C VAL A 341 -13.48 12.31 -3.59
N ASP A 342 -12.29 12.35 -4.20
CA ASP A 342 -12.16 12.44 -5.66
C ASP A 342 -12.54 11.09 -6.30
N ASP A 343 -13.82 10.93 -6.62
CA ASP A 343 -14.37 9.79 -7.34
C ASP A 343 -14.21 9.94 -8.86
N CYS A 344 -14.12 11.18 -9.36
CA CYS A 344 -13.90 11.45 -10.78
C CYS A 344 -12.47 11.12 -11.25
N GLY A 345 -11.50 11.03 -10.35
CA GLY A 345 -10.07 10.92 -10.63
C GLY A 345 -9.40 12.24 -11.02
N ASP A 346 -10.19 13.30 -11.25
CA ASP A 346 -9.75 14.63 -11.65
C ASP A 346 -10.16 15.74 -10.65
N GLY A 347 -10.85 15.38 -9.56
CA GLY A 347 -11.36 16.26 -8.52
C GLY A 347 -12.56 17.14 -8.90
N SER A 348 -13.16 16.96 -10.08
CA SER A 348 -14.24 17.84 -10.56
C SER A 348 -15.57 17.65 -9.84
N ASP A 349 -15.75 16.53 -9.16
CA ASP A 349 -16.87 16.23 -8.24
C ASP A 349 -16.78 16.96 -6.89
N GLU A 350 -15.59 17.48 -6.56
CA GLU A 350 -15.31 18.24 -5.35
C GLU A 350 -15.11 19.75 -5.64
N GLU A 351 -15.37 20.17 -6.89
CA GLU A 351 -15.40 21.58 -7.28
C GLU A 351 -16.76 22.22 -6.94
N ASP A 352 -16.77 23.52 -6.59
CA ASP A 352 -17.98 24.30 -6.27
C ASP A 352 -18.81 23.80 -5.07
N CYS A 353 -18.13 23.25 -4.05
CA CYS A 353 -18.76 22.79 -2.82
C CYS A 353 -18.98 23.92 -1.81
N SER A 354 -20.12 23.90 -1.12
CA SER A 354 -20.42 24.85 -0.04
C SER A 354 -19.54 24.57 1.18
N ALA A 355 -18.51 25.39 1.40
CA ALA A 355 -17.54 25.24 2.50
C ALA A 355 -18.17 25.12 3.90
N GLU A 356 -19.36 25.68 4.12
CA GLU A 356 -20.09 25.57 5.40
C GLU A 356 -20.69 24.17 5.67
N LEU A 357 -20.83 23.34 4.63
CA LEU A 357 -21.48 22.02 4.69
C LEU A 357 -20.48 20.86 4.69
N ILE A 358 -19.22 21.13 4.34
CA ILE A 358 -18.13 20.15 4.31
C ILE A 358 -17.19 20.36 5.50
N CYS A 359 -16.62 19.28 6.02
CA CYS A 359 -15.61 19.35 7.07
C CYS A 359 -14.75 18.08 7.06
N ASP A 360 -13.48 18.24 6.66
CA ASP A 360 -12.44 17.22 6.65
C ASP A 360 -11.64 17.16 7.96
N PHE A 361 -11.78 18.20 8.80
CA PHE A 361 -11.03 18.42 10.04
C PHE A 361 -9.56 18.81 9.87
N GLU A 362 -9.07 19.13 8.66
CA GLU A 362 -7.66 19.50 8.46
C GLU A 362 -7.30 20.84 9.13
N GLN A 363 -8.29 21.72 9.31
CA GLN A 363 -8.13 23.03 9.95
C GLN A 363 -8.97 23.17 11.23
N GLY A 364 -9.18 22.05 11.93
CA GLY A 364 -9.93 22.01 13.19
C GLY A 364 -11.40 21.63 13.01
N LEU A 365 -12.31 22.18 13.83
CA LEU A 365 -13.71 21.73 13.88
C LEU A 365 -14.62 22.30 12.78
N CYS A 366 -14.10 23.12 11.87
CA CYS A 366 -14.91 23.85 10.89
C CYS A 366 -16.04 24.63 11.58
N SER A 367 -17.30 24.42 11.17
CA SER A 367 -18.49 25.00 11.80
C SER A 367 -19.11 24.13 12.92
N TRP A 368 -18.48 23.00 13.27
CA TRP A 368 -18.94 22.14 14.37
C TRP A 368 -18.47 22.68 15.73
N THR A 369 -19.22 22.34 16.77
CA THR A 369 -18.96 22.76 18.15
C THR A 369 -19.13 21.58 19.11
N GLN A 370 -18.46 21.63 20.26
CA GLN A 370 -18.62 20.64 21.34
C GLN A 370 -19.60 21.17 22.40
N GLU A 371 -20.44 20.30 22.95
CA GLU A 371 -21.52 20.70 23.86
C GLU A 371 -21.01 20.96 25.28
N GLN A 372 -20.73 22.21 25.64
CA GLN A 372 -20.10 22.59 26.92
C GLN A 372 -20.92 22.36 28.20
N SER A 373 -22.08 21.68 28.17
CA SER A 373 -22.94 21.53 29.35
C SER A 373 -23.00 20.10 29.86
N HIS A 374 -22.55 19.90 31.10
CA HIS A 374 -22.80 18.67 31.87
C HIS A 374 -24.29 18.32 32.01
N LYS A 375 -25.21 19.29 31.87
CA LYS A 375 -26.68 19.04 31.83
C LYS A 375 -27.14 18.41 30.52
N GLY A 376 -26.35 18.52 29.44
CA GLY A 376 -26.53 17.84 28.15
C GLY A 376 -25.97 16.42 28.13
N GLY A 377 -25.40 15.95 29.24
CA GLY A 377 -24.78 14.63 29.38
C GLY A 377 -23.37 14.55 28.81
N ASP A 378 -22.74 15.67 28.45
CA ASP A 378 -21.36 15.73 27.96
C ASP A 378 -20.38 15.71 29.14
N ILE A 379 -19.55 14.68 29.19
CA ILE A 379 -18.61 14.42 30.30
C ILE A 379 -17.16 14.58 29.84
N PHE A 380 -16.90 14.44 28.53
CA PHE A 380 -15.59 14.66 27.93
C PHE A 380 -15.70 15.09 26.47
N ASP A 381 -14.65 15.70 25.93
CA ASP A 381 -14.63 16.27 24.59
C ASP A 381 -14.01 15.31 23.54
N TRP A 382 -14.40 15.47 22.28
CA TRP A 382 -13.66 14.93 21.14
C TRP A 382 -12.31 15.61 21.01
N THR A 383 -11.29 14.81 20.74
CA THR A 383 -9.92 15.26 20.51
C THR A 383 -9.63 15.28 19.02
N HIS A 384 -9.05 16.38 18.55
CA HIS A 384 -8.52 16.51 17.20
C HIS A 384 -7.09 15.94 17.16
N ILE A 385 -6.86 14.90 16.37
CA ILE A 385 -5.57 14.21 16.26
C ILE A 385 -5.19 13.97 14.80
N GLN A 386 -3.91 13.66 14.58
CA GLN A 386 -3.34 13.28 13.29
C GLN A 386 -2.61 11.94 13.41
N GLY A 387 -2.52 11.20 12.30
CA GLY A 387 -1.81 9.92 12.25
C GLY A 387 -2.48 8.79 13.05
N PRO A 388 -1.73 7.82 13.60
CA PRO A 388 -2.31 6.69 14.31
C PRO A 388 -2.81 7.05 15.71
N THR A 389 -3.79 6.30 16.22
CA THR A 389 -4.25 6.47 17.60
C THR A 389 -3.16 6.14 18.63
N PRO A 390 -3.13 6.83 19.79
CA PRO A 390 -2.08 6.62 20.80
C PRO A 390 -2.08 5.23 21.45
N THR A 391 -3.26 4.62 21.58
CA THR A 391 -3.42 3.32 22.25
C THR A 391 -3.11 2.17 21.29
N LEU A 392 -2.24 1.26 21.71
CA LEU A 392 -1.88 0.07 20.92
C LEU A 392 -3.10 -0.80 20.60
N GLN A 393 -3.06 -1.49 19.46
CA GLN A 393 -4.15 -2.37 18.99
C GLN A 393 -5.50 -1.66 18.80
N THR A 394 -5.48 -0.35 18.64
CA THR A 394 -6.63 0.44 18.20
C THR A 394 -6.31 1.07 16.84
N GLY A 395 -7.26 1.84 16.31
CA GLY A 395 -7.08 2.57 15.07
C GLY A 395 -7.99 3.79 15.03
N PRO A 396 -7.92 4.58 13.95
CA PRO A 396 -7.29 4.25 12.67
C PRO A 396 -5.77 4.49 12.66
N TRP A 397 -5.09 4.00 11.61
CA TRP A 397 -3.66 4.30 11.35
C TRP A 397 -3.43 5.66 10.70
N LYS A 398 -4.45 6.16 10.00
CA LYS A 398 -4.43 7.38 9.20
C LYS A 398 -5.85 7.90 9.02
N ASP A 399 -5.95 9.16 8.65
CA ASP A 399 -7.23 9.77 8.30
C ASP A 399 -7.82 9.16 7.01
N HIS A 400 -9.11 9.43 6.78
CA HIS A 400 -9.81 8.95 5.59
C HIS A 400 -9.62 9.85 4.37
N THR A 401 -9.53 11.18 4.57
CA THR A 401 -9.64 12.19 3.51
C THR A 401 -8.34 12.30 2.72
N LEU A 402 -7.23 12.57 3.41
CA LEU A 402 -5.88 12.61 2.82
C LEU A 402 -5.27 11.23 2.68
N GLY A 403 -5.78 10.25 3.43
CA GLY A 403 -5.34 8.86 3.37
C GLY A 403 -3.87 8.70 3.76
N ASN A 404 -3.35 9.57 4.63
CA ASN A 404 -1.94 9.54 5.04
C ASN A 404 -1.73 10.07 6.48
N VAL A 405 -0.50 9.98 6.98
CA VAL A 405 -0.16 10.32 8.38
C VAL A 405 -0.37 11.80 8.74
N ASN A 406 -0.45 12.70 7.75
CA ASN A 406 -0.60 14.14 7.99
C ASN A 406 -2.06 14.57 8.11
N GLY A 407 -3.01 13.71 7.72
CA GLY A 407 -4.42 14.08 7.81
C GLY A 407 -4.97 13.94 9.22
N HIS A 408 -6.08 14.64 9.44
CA HIS A 408 -6.65 14.86 10.75
C HIS A 408 -8.04 14.25 10.87
N TYR A 409 -8.40 13.87 12.10
CA TYR A 409 -9.73 13.39 12.42
C TYR A 409 -10.07 13.63 13.88
N LEU A 410 -11.36 13.46 14.19
CA LEU A 410 -11.84 13.49 15.56
C LEU A 410 -11.83 12.10 16.18
N TYR A 411 -11.31 12.05 17.39
CA TYR A 411 -11.06 10.84 18.14
C TYR A 411 -11.59 10.97 19.56
N ILE A 412 -11.98 9.84 20.13
CA ILE A 412 -12.24 9.71 21.56
C ILE A 412 -11.43 8.56 22.12
N GLU A 413 -10.71 8.82 23.20
CA GLU A 413 -10.02 7.77 23.95
C GLU A 413 -11.02 7.04 24.85
N SER A 414 -10.95 5.71 24.83
CA SER A 414 -11.82 4.84 25.64
C SER A 414 -11.10 4.26 26.85
N SER A 415 -9.77 4.41 26.91
CA SER A 415 -8.94 3.96 28.02
C SER A 415 -9.06 4.87 29.27
N ALA A 416 -8.32 4.59 30.33
CA ALA A 416 -8.38 5.41 31.54
C ALA A 416 -7.91 6.85 31.24
N PRO A 417 -8.55 7.90 31.80
CA PRO A 417 -9.42 7.90 32.99
C PRO A 417 -10.92 7.79 32.74
N GLN A 418 -11.37 7.59 31.51
CA GLN A 418 -12.78 7.59 31.13
C GLN A 418 -13.59 6.47 31.87
N GLU A 419 -14.80 6.77 32.38
CA GLU A 419 -15.69 5.86 33.14
C GLU A 419 -17.00 5.46 32.43
N PHE A 420 -17.54 4.27 32.72
CA PHE A 420 -18.70 3.72 32.00
C PHE A 420 -19.85 4.73 31.77
N LYS A 421 -20.18 4.94 30.49
CA LYS A 421 -21.20 5.89 29.96
C LYS A 421 -20.78 7.36 29.89
N ASP A 422 -19.52 7.71 30.12
CA ASP A 422 -19.08 9.05 29.74
C ASP A 422 -19.34 9.26 28.24
N THR A 423 -19.74 10.48 27.92
CA THR A 423 -20.31 10.80 26.62
C THR A 423 -19.63 12.06 26.10
N ALA A 424 -19.28 12.02 24.81
CA ALA A 424 -18.79 13.16 24.05
C ALA A 424 -19.81 13.53 22.98
N VAL A 425 -20.15 14.82 22.88
CA VAL A 425 -21.21 15.33 21.99
C VAL A 425 -20.68 16.41 21.06
N LEU A 426 -20.64 16.09 19.76
CA LEU A 426 -20.33 17.04 18.69
C LEU A 426 -21.63 17.55 18.05
N VAL A 427 -21.72 18.86 17.82
CA VAL A 427 -22.93 19.58 17.43
C VAL A 427 -22.71 20.39 16.16
N SER A 428 -23.58 20.21 15.17
CA SER A 428 -23.56 20.96 13.91
C SER A 428 -24.09 22.40 14.06
N PRO A 429 -23.89 23.26 13.05
CA PRO A 429 -24.70 24.47 12.85
C PRO A 429 -26.21 24.17 12.78
N VAL A 430 -27.01 25.22 12.86
CA VAL A 430 -28.46 25.14 12.68
C VAL A 430 -28.78 25.18 11.19
N PHE A 431 -29.41 24.11 10.69
CA PHE A 431 -29.89 24.01 9.31
C PHE A 431 -31.36 24.44 9.20
N GLN A 432 -31.72 24.98 8.04
CA GLN A 432 -33.10 25.36 7.72
C GLN A 432 -34.00 24.13 7.47
N PRO A 433 -35.33 24.26 7.61
CA PRO A 433 -36.26 23.18 7.28
C PRO A 433 -36.08 22.65 5.86
N THR A 434 -36.15 21.33 5.70
CA THR A 434 -36.05 20.65 4.40
C THR A 434 -37.43 20.31 3.82
N LEU A 435 -38.47 20.28 4.67
CA LEU A 435 -39.86 20.15 4.26
C LEU A 435 -40.49 21.54 4.11
N HIS A 436 -40.72 21.97 2.87
CA HIS A 436 -41.52 23.16 2.61
C HIS A 436 -43.02 22.82 2.70
N HIS A 437 -43.74 23.42 3.64
CA HIS A 437 -45.20 23.45 3.60
C HIS A 437 -45.63 24.23 2.35
N GLY A 438 -46.22 23.53 1.38
CA GLY A 438 -46.75 24.15 0.18
C GLY A 438 -47.94 25.04 0.49
N ASN A 439 -47.73 26.36 0.49
CA ASN A 439 -48.76 27.31 0.09
C ASN A 439 -48.48 27.72 -1.36
N GLY A 440 -48.92 26.87 -2.31
CA GLY A 440 -49.38 27.27 -3.64
C GLY A 440 -48.52 28.16 -4.55
N MET A 441 -47.22 28.37 -4.30
CA MET A 441 -46.37 29.14 -5.21
C MET A 441 -45.10 28.32 -5.52
N PRO A 442 -44.90 27.88 -6.78
CA PRO A 442 -43.65 27.26 -7.18
C PRO A 442 -42.58 28.35 -7.13
N SER A 443 -41.73 28.34 -6.11
CA SER A 443 -40.49 29.10 -6.19
C SER A 443 -39.71 28.53 -7.36
N ILE A 444 -39.31 29.42 -8.28
CA ILE A 444 -38.42 29.17 -9.41
C ILE A 444 -37.04 28.84 -8.84
N ALA A 445 -36.91 27.67 -8.21
CA ALA A 445 -35.65 27.01 -7.98
C ALA A 445 -35.48 26.04 -9.14
N THR A 446 -34.84 26.53 -10.19
CA THR A 446 -34.47 25.77 -11.39
C THR A 446 -33.45 24.71 -11.01
N GLY A 447 -33.92 23.52 -10.63
CA GLY A 447 -33.07 22.35 -10.40
C GLY A 447 -33.81 21.20 -9.71
N PRO A 448 -33.41 19.94 -9.91
CA PRO A 448 -33.91 18.83 -9.11
C PRO A 448 -33.65 19.15 -7.62
N ARG A 449 -34.70 19.14 -6.78
CA ARG A 449 -34.54 19.27 -5.34
C ARG A 449 -33.88 17.99 -4.81
N HIS A 450 -32.57 18.03 -4.70
CA HIS A 450 -31.82 16.95 -4.06
C HIS A 450 -32.22 16.88 -2.58
N PRO A 451 -32.46 15.68 -2.04
CA PRO A 451 -32.78 15.52 -0.62
C PRO A 451 -31.61 16.04 0.23
N CYS A 452 -31.90 16.57 1.43
CA CYS A 452 -30.85 16.93 2.37
C CYS A 452 -30.22 15.64 2.91
N VAL A 453 -28.92 15.45 2.64
CA VAL A 453 -28.19 14.24 2.98
C VAL A 453 -27.04 14.59 3.92
N PHE A 454 -26.93 13.84 5.01
CA PHE A 454 -25.79 13.90 5.93
C PHE A 454 -24.93 12.65 5.76
N ARG A 455 -23.65 12.88 5.47
CA ARG A 455 -22.66 11.85 5.16
C ARG A 455 -21.53 11.96 6.16
N PHE A 456 -21.01 10.83 6.58
CA PHE A 456 -19.85 10.81 7.45
C PHE A 456 -19.12 9.47 7.38
N HIS A 457 -17.83 9.54 7.68
CA HIS A 457 -16.99 8.36 7.90
C HIS A 457 -16.82 8.14 9.40
N TYR A 458 -16.77 6.87 9.81
CA TYR A 458 -16.49 6.48 11.19
C TYR A 458 -15.56 5.28 11.24
N HIS A 459 -14.71 5.22 12.27
CA HIS A 459 -13.83 4.11 12.55
C HIS A 459 -14.07 3.66 13.99
N MET A 460 -14.40 2.38 14.18
CA MET A 460 -14.73 1.80 15.48
C MET A 460 -13.95 0.48 15.63
N PHE A 461 -12.74 0.54 16.16
CA PHE A 461 -11.85 -0.62 16.32
C PHE A 461 -11.23 -0.65 17.71
N GLY A 462 -11.31 -1.80 18.37
CA GLY A 462 -10.78 -2.02 19.72
C GLY A 462 -11.79 -2.64 20.67
N SER A 463 -11.29 -3.36 21.67
CA SER A 463 -12.07 -4.15 22.64
C SER A 463 -13.02 -3.32 23.52
N HIS A 464 -12.74 -2.02 23.70
CA HIS A 464 -13.47 -1.14 24.61
C HIS A 464 -14.40 -0.14 23.89
N VAL A 465 -14.46 -0.22 22.56
CA VAL A 465 -15.38 0.59 21.76
C VAL A 465 -16.82 0.14 22.07
N PHE A 466 -17.70 1.08 22.42
CA PHE A 466 -19.07 0.74 22.79
C PHE A 466 -20.12 1.26 21.83
N ARG A 467 -20.27 2.57 21.66
CA ARG A 467 -21.41 3.10 20.90
C ARG A 467 -21.14 4.45 20.26
N LEU A 468 -21.46 4.54 18.97
CA LEU A 468 -21.58 5.80 18.23
C LEU A 468 -23.02 5.97 17.77
N ALA A 469 -23.61 7.14 18.01
CA ALA A 469 -24.99 7.45 17.64
C ALA A 469 -25.10 8.84 17.02
N VAL A 470 -26.04 9.00 16.09
CA VAL A 470 -26.37 10.27 15.44
C VAL A 470 -27.82 10.62 15.74
N TYR A 471 -28.05 11.85 16.19
CA TYR A 471 -29.39 12.36 16.50
C TYR A 471 -29.66 13.67 15.76
N MET A 472 -30.93 13.96 15.53
CA MET A 472 -31.43 15.23 15.01
C MET A 472 -32.29 15.93 16.06
N ARG A 473 -31.94 17.17 16.41
CA ARG A 473 -32.67 17.99 17.38
C ARG A 473 -33.27 19.24 16.75
N THR A 474 -34.51 19.56 17.11
CA THR A 474 -35.22 20.80 16.69
C THR A 474 -35.39 21.82 17.82
N THR A 475 -35.16 21.42 19.07
CA THR A 475 -35.33 22.26 20.28
C THR A 475 -34.27 21.91 21.32
N LYS A 476 -33.81 22.90 22.11
CA LYS A 476 -32.95 22.70 23.29
C LYS A 476 -33.81 22.73 24.57
N PRO A 477 -33.47 22.00 25.65
CA PRO A 477 -32.40 21.00 25.78
C PRO A 477 -32.79 19.60 25.26
N GLY A 478 -31.80 18.79 24.86
CA GLY A 478 -31.97 17.37 24.48
C GLY A 478 -31.25 16.97 23.18
N HIS A 479 -31.05 15.66 22.98
CA HIS A 479 -30.46 15.10 21.75
C HIS A 479 -31.45 15.02 20.59
N GLY A 480 -32.76 15.09 20.84
CA GLY A 480 -33.78 14.93 19.81
C GLY A 480 -34.01 13.47 19.39
N HIS A 481 -34.35 13.25 18.12
CA HIS A 481 -34.68 11.94 17.56
C HIS A 481 -33.41 11.21 17.06
N MET A 482 -33.25 9.92 17.38
CA MET A 482 -32.12 9.11 16.93
C MET A 482 -32.26 8.73 15.46
N LEU A 483 -31.29 9.09 14.65
CA LEU A 483 -31.25 8.72 13.23
C LEU A 483 -30.50 7.41 13.00
N TRP A 484 -29.45 7.16 13.78
CA TRP A 484 -28.56 6.02 13.57
C TRP A 484 -27.74 5.68 14.81
N VAL A 485 -27.37 4.40 14.92
CA VAL A 485 -26.50 3.89 15.99
C VAL A 485 -25.68 2.68 15.52
N ARG A 486 -24.45 2.56 16.03
CA ARG A 486 -23.59 1.36 15.95
C ARG A 486 -22.99 1.03 17.31
N TYR A 487 -22.65 -0.25 17.47
CA TYR A 487 -22.13 -0.80 18.70
C TYR A 487 -20.89 -1.64 18.47
N GLY A 488 -19.96 -1.60 19.42
CA GLY A 488 -18.81 -2.50 19.48
C GLY A 488 -17.75 -2.24 18.41
N ASP A 489 -16.81 -3.18 18.33
CA ASP A 489 -15.80 -3.26 17.28
C ASP A 489 -16.47 -3.52 15.91
N GLN A 490 -16.06 -2.76 14.90
CA GLN A 490 -16.50 -2.82 13.51
C GLN A 490 -15.34 -3.19 12.55
N GLY A 491 -14.20 -3.59 13.11
CA GLY A 491 -12.98 -3.86 12.37
C GLY A 491 -12.15 -2.61 12.10
N ASN A 492 -10.88 -2.82 11.74
CA ASN A 492 -9.90 -1.77 11.51
C ASN A 492 -10.03 -1.16 10.10
N LEU A 493 -11.21 -0.64 9.77
CA LEU A 493 -11.55 -0.01 8.51
C LEU A 493 -12.44 1.22 8.73
N TRP A 494 -12.30 2.22 7.86
CA TRP A 494 -13.21 3.36 7.80
C TRP A 494 -14.52 2.94 7.12
N HIS A 495 -15.63 3.32 7.76
CA HIS A 495 -16.98 3.00 7.28
C HIS A 495 -17.71 4.27 6.90
N ARG A 496 -18.29 4.31 5.69
CA ARG A 496 -19.14 5.42 5.22
C ARG A 496 -20.58 5.22 5.65
N LYS A 497 -21.23 6.29 6.14
CA LYS A 497 -22.67 6.30 6.43
C LYS A 497 -23.38 7.52 5.84
N THR A 498 -24.46 7.24 5.14
CA THR A 498 -25.39 8.22 4.56
C THR A 498 -26.72 8.22 5.30
N LEU A 499 -27.21 9.39 5.69
CA LEU A 499 -28.48 9.63 6.38
C LEU A 499 -29.29 10.70 5.64
N TYR A 500 -30.57 10.45 5.40
CA TYR A 500 -31.48 11.41 4.77
C TYR A 500 -32.20 12.24 5.85
N LEU A 501 -32.11 13.56 5.75
CA LEU A 501 -32.58 14.49 6.77
C LEU A 501 -33.87 15.20 6.33
N ASN A 502 -34.95 14.92 7.05
CA ASN A 502 -36.27 15.49 6.80
C ASN A 502 -36.78 16.21 8.06
N SER A 503 -36.95 17.53 7.98
CA SER A 503 -37.49 18.33 9.07
C SER A 503 -38.32 19.51 8.55
N ALA A 504 -39.46 19.75 9.20
CA ALA A 504 -40.31 20.93 8.96
C ALA A 504 -39.90 22.16 9.81
N LYS A 505 -38.91 22.00 10.69
CA LYS A 505 -38.39 23.06 11.58
C LYS A 505 -36.87 23.17 11.44
N PRO A 506 -36.25 24.33 11.78
CA PRO A 506 -34.81 24.40 11.89
C PRO A 506 -34.27 23.32 12.82
N PHE A 507 -33.15 22.70 12.46
CA PHE A 507 -32.62 21.53 13.16
C PHE A 507 -31.09 21.54 13.26
N GLN A 508 -30.56 20.76 14.19
CA GLN A 508 -29.12 20.45 14.31
C GLN A 508 -28.92 18.95 14.31
N VAL A 509 -27.77 18.50 13.80
CA VAL A 509 -27.30 17.13 13.91
C VAL A 509 -26.31 17.06 15.06
N THR A 510 -26.44 16.02 15.89
CA THR A 510 -25.51 15.75 16.99
C THR A 510 -24.93 14.34 16.87
N ARG A 511 -23.61 14.23 17.00
CA ARG A 511 -22.89 12.94 17.09
C ARG A 511 -22.55 12.69 18.54
N VAL A 512 -22.94 11.53 19.04
CA VAL A 512 -22.81 11.16 20.44
C VAL A 512 -22.04 9.84 20.52
N ALA A 513 -20.87 9.88 21.16
CA ALA A 513 -20.07 8.70 21.39
C ALA A 513 -20.05 8.33 22.88
N LYS A 514 -20.05 7.02 23.17
CA LYS A 514 -19.99 6.43 24.52
C LYS A 514 -19.08 5.19 24.49
N PHE A 515 -18.47 4.83 25.63
CA PHE A 515 -17.63 3.62 25.79
C PHE A 515 -18.16 2.68 26.89
N TRP A 516 -17.54 1.49 26.95
CA TRP A 516 -17.85 0.40 27.88
C TRP A 516 -16.64 0.12 28.76
N GLN A 517 -16.86 -0.11 30.05
CA GLN A 517 -15.80 -0.55 30.96
C GLN A 517 -16.09 -1.97 31.44
N THR A 518 -15.10 -2.84 31.33
CA THR A 518 -15.04 -4.10 32.07
C THR A 518 -14.12 -3.94 33.28
N PHE A 519 -14.71 -4.13 34.47
CA PHE A 519 -14.13 -4.22 35.82
C PHE A 519 -13.75 -2.92 36.57
N PRO A 520 -14.05 -2.86 37.90
CA PRO A 520 -13.68 -1.75 38.75
C PRO A 520 -12.19 -1.78 39.08
N LYS A 521 -11.57 -0.59 39.11
CA LYS A 521 -10.19 -0.34 39.52
C LYS A 521 -9.87 -1.04 40.86
N PHE A 522 -9.12 -2.12 40.85
CA PHE A 522 -8.38 -2.58 42.03
C PHE A 522 -6.96 -2.03 41.94
N PRO A 523 -6.45 -1.31 42.96
CA PRO A 523 -5.07 -0.84 42.97
C PRO A 523 -4.16 -2.04 43.26
N GLY A 524 -3.43 -2.52 42.24
CA GLY A 524 -2.30 -3.44 42.48
C GLY A 524 -2.08 -4.61 41.54
N PHE A 525 -2.69 -4.67 40.35
CA PHE A 525 -2.33 -5.71 39.37
C PHE A 525 -1.65 -5.12 38.13
N LEU A 526 -0.37 -5.44 38.01
CA LEU A 526 0.42 -5.32 36.80
C LEU A 526 0.07 -6.56 35.95
N GLU A 527 -0.84 -6.44 34.99
CA GLU A 527 -1.14 -7.52 34.06
C GLU A 527 -0.13 -7.49 32.90
N ILE A 528 0.73 -8.51 32.87
CA ILE A 528 1.44 -8.96 31.68
C ILE A 528 0.43 -9.81 30.90
N PRO A 529 0.12 -9.53 29.63
CA PRO A 529 -0.88 -10.29 28.91
C PRO A 529 -0.25 -11.58 28.41
N ASP A 530 -0.46 -12.67 29.13
CA ASP A 530 -0.70 -13.99 28.55
C ASP A 530 -1.14 -14.97 29.65
N TRP A 531 -2.03 -15.88 29.27
CA TRP A 531 -2.17 -17.28 29.70
C TRP A 531 -3.63 -17.70 29.46
N LYS A 532 -3.85 -18.41 28.35
CA LYS A 532 -5.11 -19.10 28.05
C LYS A 532 -5.30 -20.23 29.05
N PHE A 533 -6.43 -20.25 29.78
CA PHE A 533 -6.88 -21.46 30.45
C PHE A 533 -7.57 -22.42 29.47
N PRO A 534 -7.26 -23.72 29.48
CA PRO A 534 -7.99 -24.72 28.72
C PRO A 534 -9.30 -25.10 29.44
N GLY A 535 -10.39 -25.15 28.68
CA GLY A 535 -11.54 -26.03 28.89
C GLY A 535 -12.25 -26.00 30.26
N ILE A 536 -13.40 -25.33 30.32
CA ILE A 536 -14.47 -25.73 31.24
C ILE A 536 -15.62 -26.28 30.39
N ARG A 537 -15.74 -27.62 30.39
CA ARG A 537 -16.99 -28.32 30.04
C ARG A 537 -18.02 -28.00 31.12
N ARG A 538 -19.27 -27.88 30.68
CA ARG A 538 -20.45 -27.90 31.57
C ARG A 538 -20.45 -29.22 32.35
N GLU A 539 -20.31 -29.13 33.67
CA GLU A 539 -21.30 -29.49 34.70
C GLU A 539 -20.86 -28.95 36.06
#